data_AF-A0A9D7TYL2-F1
#
_entry.id   AF-A0A9D7TYL2-F1
#
_cell.length_a   1.000
_cell.length_b   1.000
_cell.length_c   1.000
_cell.angle_alpha   90.00
_cell.angle_beta   90.00
_cell.angle_gamma   90.00
#
_symmetry.space_group_name_H-M   'P 1'
#
loop_
_entity.id
_entity.type
_entity.pdbx_description
1 polymer ?
#
loop_
_entity_poly.entity_id
_entity_poly.type
_entity_poly.pdbx_seq_one_letter_code
_entity_poly.pdbx_strand_id
1 'polypeptide(L)'
;MKREIDGILTKISYGYLSLPFLIFCMSWLNNWSAALFSIIILVSFYFILKTVKNDRESSMAVLRHPKQLIWILIAIVFIIFFSGIGSYTFQNDDHLYRNAIFRDLVKYEWPVIYHVKGFPGHFLDGKTTMMTYYLGYYLPSAALGKVFGYDFARFALFAWTVLGTILALYQVGKFLKRFNYKVLLLFFGWGTLFFIGSLYKYDFLKLFTDPEDNYLWAGMILYADSNLGMIYWTFNQSLTAWTIMLLIYNNGSSKNAVFLYALCFYLSPFAFAGFLPFILYYFWKNFEGKFSEIKDWKTNLLRYLSFQNTLGAALIFGLNYVYLSSNQAGKFFQMLSHSPRILIIFYLLSWAGIAIAIFSKYKKDPFYWLILAVLIPLPFFQQGYGIDFPGRLSIPALFFLMLLVGKFLIEERNLWKRIPVLIYLVISAGGHLFFETGKSILYTSAENISHKTTLDDRMMDSENTGIRKLGTHLKSLEGKNICIQDLGTVVNPKNPVIWNYMADIEGSRFYRWFAEK
;
A
#
# COMPACT_ATOMS: atom_id res chain seq x y z
N MET A 1 -3.27 -36.81 1.85
CA MET A 1 -3.58 -35.37 1.74
C MET A 1 -2.50 -34.55 2.49
N LYS A 2 -1.25 -34.56 2.00
CA LYS A 2 -0.20 -33.69 2.57
C LYS A 2 -0.57 -32.26 2.18
N ARG A 3 -0.90 -31.42 3.17
CA ARG A 3 -1.62 -30.14 2.98
C ARG A 3 -0.91 -29.27 1.93
N GLU A 4 -1.58 -29.02 0.81
CA GLU A 4 -1.15 -28.12 -0.29
C GLU A 4 -1.32 -26.65 0.12
N ILE A 5 -0.73 -26.26 1.25
CA ILE A 5 -0.94 -24.94 1.86
C ILE A 5 -0.46 -23.85 0.92
N ASP A 6 0.65 -24.06 0.20
CA ASP A 6 1.14 -23.07 -0.76
C ASP A 6 0.14 -22.83 -1.89
N GLY A 7 -0.39 -23.90 -2.47
CA GLY A 7 -1.42 -23.81 -3.51
C GLY A 7 -2.65 -23.07 -3.03
N ILE A 8 -3.11 -23.34 -1.80
CA ILE A 8 -4.28 -22.67 -1.21
C ILE A 8 -4.02 -21.18 -0.98
N LEU A 9 -2.93 -20.81 -0.28
CA LEU A 9 -2.61 -19.41 0.02
C LEU A 9 -2.32 -18.60 -1.25
N THR A 10 -1.71 -19.22 -2.26
CA THR A 10 -1.50 -18.60 -3.58
C THR A 10 -2.84 -18.35 -4.28
N LYS A 11 -3.79 -19.29 -4.25
CA LYS A 11 -5.14 -19.09 -4.82
C LYS A 11 -5.91 -18.01 -4.06
N ILE A 12 -5.83 -17.97 -2.73
CA ILE A 12 -6.44 -16.90 -1.91
C ILE A 12 -5.83 -15.54 -2.28
N SER A 13 -4.52 -15.46 -2.54
CA SER A 13 -3.86 -14.24 -3.00
C SER A 13 -4.44 -13.73 -4.32
N TYR A 14 -4.66 -14.61 -5.30
CA TYR A 14 -5.33 -14.23 -6.55
C TYR A 14 -6.78 -13.78 -6.33
N GLY A 15 -7.51 -14.46 -5.44
CA GLY A 15 -8.90 -14.09 -5.10
C GLY A 15 -8.97 -12.72 -4.42
N TYR A 16 -8.08 -12.47 -3.46
CA TYR A 16 -7.94 -11.19 -2.76
C TYR A 16 -7.72 -10.02 -3.72
N LEU A 17 -6.93 -10.21 -4.77
CA LEU A 17 -6.65 -9.17 -5.77
C LEU A 17 -7.75 -9.04 -6.84
N SER A 18 -8.42 -10.12 -7.20
CA SER A 18 -9.42 -10.12 -8.30
C SER A 18 -10.82 -9.74 -7.83
N LEU A 19 -11.18 -10.05 -6.59
CA LEU A 19 -12.51 -9.77 -6.02
C LEU A 19 -12.89 -8.29 -6.07
N PRO A 20 -12.02 -7.32 -5.68
CA PRO A 20 -12.25 -5.90 -5.89
C PRO A 20 -12.78 -5.51 -7.28
N PHE A 21 -12.11 -6.01 -8.33
CA PHE A 21 -12.45 -5.65 -9.70
C PHE A 21 -13.76 -6.29 -10.16
N LEU A 22 -14.05 -7.51 -9.69
CA LEU A 22 -15.33 -8.17 -9.94
C LEU A 22 -16.49 -7.38 -9.31
N ILE A 23 -16.34 -6.95 -8.05
CA ILE A 23 -17.34 -6.11 -7.38
C ILE A 23 -17.55 -4.83 -8.17
N PHE A 24 -16.47 -4.16 -8.58
CA PHE A 24 -16.54 -2.94 -9.39
C PHE A 24 -17.31 -3.16 -10.70
N CYS A 25 -17.05 -4.25 -11.43
CA CYS A 25 -17.80 -4.55 -12.65
C CYS A 25 -19.31 -4.69 -12.39
N MET A 26 -19.70 -5.33 -11.28
CA MET A 26 -21.10 -5.54 -10.93
C MET A 26 -21.80 -4.28 -10.39
N SER A 27 -21.05 -3.25 -9.98
CA SER A 27 -21.60 -2.13 -9.21
C SER A 27 -21.43 -0.76 -9.86
N TRP A 28 -20.38 -0.55 -10.65
CA TRP A 28 -20.16 0.71 -11.38
C TRP A 28 -20.65 0.67 -12.82
N LEU A 29 -20.98 -0.51 -13.36
CA LEU A 29 -21.36 -0.67 -14.74
C LEU A 29 -22.86 -0.89 -14.93
N ASN A 30 -23.37 -0.56 -16.10
CA ASN A 30 -24.70 -0.91 -16.58
C ASN A 30 -24.85 -2.43 -16.71
N ASN A 31 -26.09 -2.91 -16.70
CA ASN A 31 -26.39 -4.35 -16.57
C ASN A 31 -25.71 -5.22 -17.63
N TRP A 32 -25.64 -4.74 -18.88
CA TRP A 32 -24.99 -5.45 -19.98
C TRP A 32 -23.48 -5.56 -19.80
N SER A 33 -22.82 -4.43 -19.55
CA SER A 33 -21.37 -4.39 -19.35
C SER A 33 -20.97 -5.15 -18.08
N ALA A 34 -21.76 -5.01 -17.01
CA ALA A 34 -21.57 -5.73 -15.75
C ALA A 34 -21.56 -7.24 -15.96
N ALA A 35 -22.55 -7.79 -16.66
CA ALA A 35 -22.64 -9.23 -16.94
C ALA A 35 -21.47 -9.72 -17.79
N LEU A 36 -21.22 -9.06 -18.94
CA LEU A 36 -20.16 -9.45 -19.87
C LEU A 36 -18.77 -9.40 -19.22
N PHE A 37 -18.45 -8.29 -18.55
CA PHE A 37 -17.13 -8.07 -17.97
C PHE A 37 -16.90 -8.98 -16.76
N SER A 38 -17.94 -9.22 -15.94
CA SER A 38 -17.85 -10.18 -14.83
C SER A 38 -17.57 -11.60 -15.34
N ILE A 39 -18.20 -12.04 -16.43
CA ILE A 39 -17.93 -13.35 -17.04
C ILE A 39 -16.47 -13.45 -17.48
N ILE A 40 -15.94 -12.44 -18.19
CA ILE A 40 -14.54 -12.43 -18.64
C ILE A 40 -13.59 -12.55 -17.45
N ILE A 41 -13.86 -11.85 -16.35
CA ILE A 41 -13.04 -11.88 -15.14
C ILE A 41 -13.15 -13.23 -14.42
N LEU A 42 -14.35 -13.81 -14.32
CA LEU A 42 -14.54 -15.14 -13.73
C LEU A 42 -13.85 -16.24 -14.54
N VAL A 43 -13.92 -16.19 -15.87
CA VAL A 43 -13.20 -17.12 -16.75
C VAL A 43 -11.68 -16.94 -16.63
N SER A 44 -11.21 -15.68 -16.58
CA SER A 44 -9.79 -15.38 -16.34
C SER A 44 -9.32 -15.95 -15.00
N PHE A 45 -10.11 -15.76 -13.94
CA PHE A 45 -9.84 -16.28 -12.61
C PHE A 45 -9.82 -17.82 -12.59
N TYR A 46 -10.78 -18.47 -13.25
CA TYR A 46 -10.80 -19.93 -13.40
C TYR A 46 -9.51 -20.45 -14.05
N PHE A 47 -9.05 -19.84 -15.15
CA PHE A 47 -7.79 -20.23 -15.78
C PHE A 47 -6.57 -19.96 -14.91
N ILE A 48 -6.56 -18.87 -14.15
CA ILE A 48 -5.52 -18.58 -13.17
C ILE A 48 -5.43 -19.72 -12.14
N LEU A 49 -6.55 -20.13 -11.55
CA LEU A 49 -6.57 -21.20 -10.54
C LEU A 49 -6.01 -22.53 -11.07
N LYS A 50 -6.19 -22.82 -12.38
CA LYS A 50 -5.63 -24.01 -13.04
C LYS A 50 -4.12 -23.94 -13.26
N THR A 51 -3.54 -22.74 -13.28
CA THR A 51 -2.09 -22.54 -13.44
C THR A 51 -1.32 -22.50 -12.12
N VAL A 52 -2.02 -22.37 -10.98
CA VAL A 52 -1.39 -22.37 -9.66
C VAL A 52 -0.79 -23.75 -9.38
N LYS A 53 0.53 -23.78 -9.22
CA LYS A 53 1.29 -24.97 -8.80
C LYS A 53 1.56 -24.90 -7.31
N ASN A 54 1.49 -26.04 -6.64
CA ASN A 54 1.86 -26.17 -5.24
C ASN A 54 3.36 -26.43 -5.10
N ASP A 55 4.06 -25.55 -4.39
CA ASP A 55 5.44 -25.75 -3.97
C ASP A 55 5.49 -26.52 -2.64
N ARG A 56 6.02 -27.75 -2.71
CA ARG A 56 6.19 -28.62 -1.54
C ARG A 56 7.21 -28.05 -0.55
N GLU A 57 8.28 -27.40 -1.00
CA GLU A 57 9.28 -26.83 -0.11
C GLU A 57 8.66 -25.71 0.72
N SER A 58 7.95 -24.79 0.07
CA SER A 58 7.23 -23.71 0.75
C SER A 58 6.18 -24.26 1.72
N SER A 59 5.39 -25.24 1.29
CA SER A 59 4.38 -25.88 2.17
C SER A 59 5.02 -26.50 3.43
N MET A 60 6.14 -27.20 3.28
CA MET A 60 6.87 -27.77 4.43
C MET A 60 7.51 -26.68 5.30
N ALA A 61 8.00 -25.59 4.70
CA ALA A 61 8.64 -24.51 5.43
C ALA A 61 7.64 -23.73 6.31
N VAL A 62 6.42 -23.51 5.83
CA VAL A 62 5.31 -22.94 6.63
C VAL A 62 5.03 -23.83 7.83
N LEU A 63 4.86 -25.14 7.61
CA LEU A 63 4.49 -26.09 8.65
C LEU A 63 5.61 -26.41 9.65
N ARG A 64 6.84 -25.94 9.42
CA ARG A 64 8.01 -26.26 10.25
C ARG A 64 7.92 -25.68 11.66
N HIS A 65 7.29 -24.52 11.84
CA HIS A 65 7.25 -23.80 13.12
C HIS A 65 5.84 -23.30 13.48
N PRO A 66 4.86 -24.19 13.71
CA PRO A 66 3.45 -23.81 13.89
C PRO A 66 3.23 -22.89 15.09
N LYS A 67 3.97 -23.06 16.20
CA LYS A 67 3.90 -22.15 17.35
C LYS A 67 4.35 -20.72 17.02
N GLN A 68 5.36 -20.57 16.15
CA GLN A 68 5.81 -19.24 15.70
C GLN A 68 4.77 -18.58 14.80
N LEU A 69 4.05 -19.35 13.98
CA LEU A 69 2.98 -18.81 13.13
C LEU A 69 1.88 -18.15 13.96
N ILE A 70 1.49 -18.73 15.10
CA ILE A 70 0.48 -18.14 15.99
C ILE A 70 0.96 -16.77 16.48
N TRP A 71 2.20 -16.66 16.97
CA TRP A 71 2.74 -15.38 17.42
C TRP A 71 2.91 -14.36 16.29
N ILE A 72 3.25 -14.81 15.09
CA ILE A 72 3.30 -13.95 13.90
C ILE A 72 1.90 -13.40 13.58
N LEU A 73 0.86 -14.24 13.63
CA LEU A 73 -0.52 -13.81 13.38
C LEU A 73 -0.99 -12.82 14.44
N ILE A 74 -0.70 -13.08 15.73
CA ILE A 74 -1.01 -12.16 16.82
C ILE A 74 -0.30 -10.81 16.60
N ALA A 75 0.99 -10.83 16.23
CA ALA A 75 1.75 -9.61 15.98
C ALA A 75 1.19 -8.81 14.78
N ILE A 76 0.76 -9.48 13.71
CA ILE A 76 0.10 -8.81 12.57
C ILE A 76 -1.20 -8.15 13.04
N VAL A 77 -2.07 -8.90 13.73
CA VAL A 77 -3.35 -8.36 14.24
C VAL A 77 -3.09 -7.17 15.15
N PHE A 78 -2.11 -7.26 16.05
CA PHE A 78 -1.71 -6.18 16.95
C PHE A 78 -1.27 -4.92 16.19
N ILE A 79 -0.35 -5.06 15.22
CA ILE A 79 0.17 -3.92 14.44
C ILE A 79 -0.93 -3.27 13.62
N ILE A 80 -1.79 -4.06 12.97
CA ILE A 80 -2.91 -3.54 12.17
C ILE A 80 -3.97 -2.91 13.07
N PHE A 81 -4.21 -3.45 14.27
CA PHE A 81 -5.16 -2.85 15.21
C PHE A 81 -4.77 -1.41 15.56
N PHE A 82 -3.49 -1.18 15.84
CA PHE A 82 -2.95 0.15 16.13
C PHE A 82 -2.70 1.03 14.88
N SER A 83 -2.99 0.55 13.67
CA SER A 83 -2.92 1.41 12.47
C SER A 83 -4.07 2.41 12.34
N GLY A 84 -5.09 2.31 13.22
CA GLY A 84 -6.31 3.10 13.13
C GLY A 84 -7.30 2.60 12.07
N ILE A 85 -6.96 1.58 11.27
CA ILE A 85 -7.88 0.99 10.28
C ILE A 85 -9.10 0.39 10.97
N GLY A 86 -10.29 0.81 10.53
CA GLY A 86 -11.57 0.46 11.18
C GLY A 86 -11.97 1.41 12.32
N SER A 87 -11.17 2.46 12.58
CA SER A 87 -11.44 3.49 13.60
C SER A 87 -11.56 2.93 15.03
N TYR A 88 -10.70 1.95 15.36
CA TYR A 88 -10.61 1.33 16.69
C TYR A 88 -9.56 1.96 17.60
N THR A 89 -8.56 2.62 17.01
CA THR A 89 -7.46 3.30 17.69
C THR A 89 -7.22 4.63 17.01
N PHE A 90 -6.26 5.40 17.53
CA PHE A 90 -5.79 6.63 16.92
C PHE A 90 -5.58 6.49 15.41
N GLN A 91 -6.08 7.47 14.67
CA GLN A 91 -5.96 7.60 13.23
C GLN A 91 -5.09 8.82 12.89
N ASN A 92 -4.14 8.65 11.97
CA ASN A 92 -3.44 9.76 11.35
C ASN A 92 -4.34 10.55 10.39
N ASP A 93 -3.85 11.69 9.90
CA ASP A 93 -4.64 12.64 9.10
C ASP A 93 -5.08 12.09 7.74
N ASP A 94 -4.41 11.07 7.19
CA ASP A 94 -4.81 10.48 5.91
C ASP A 94 -6.13 9.67 6.04
N HIS A 95 -6.42 9.15 7.22
CA HIS A 95 -7.71 8.50 7.51
C HIS A 95 -8.89 9.46 7.37
N LEU A 96 -8.69 10.78 7.59
CA LEU A 96 -9.73 11.79 7.44
C LEU A 96 -10.44 11.69 6.08
N TYR A 97 -9.65 11.54 5.01
CA TYR A 97 -10.16 11.42 3.64
C TYR A 97 -10.61 10.00 3.32
N ARG A 98 -9.88 8.98 3.80
CA ARG A 98 -10.21 7.57 3.54
C ARG A 98 -11.52 7.16 4.18
N ASN A 99 -11.79 7.58 5.40
CA ASN A 99 -13.04 7.28 6.11
C ASN A 99 -14.23 7.96 5.43
N ALA A 100 -14.06 9.18 4.91
CA ALA A 100 -15.09 9.87 4.14
C ALA A 100 -15.44 9.10 2.85
N ILE A 101 -14.43 8.66 2.09
CA ILE A 101 -14.62 7.80 0.91
C ILE A 101 -15.30 6.50 1.30
N PHE A 102 -14.81 5.83 2.34
CA PHE A 102 -15.31 4.53 2.76
C PHE A 102 -16.75 4.60 3.27
N ARG A 103 -17.12 5.63 4.04
CA ARG A 103 -18.51 5.83 4.46
C ARG A 103 -19.42 6.11 3.28
N ASP A 104 -19.00 6.94 2.34
CA ASP A 104 -19.81 7.22 1.16
C ASP A 104 -20.02 5.95 0.31
N LEU A 105 -19.00 5.11 0.18
CA LEU A 105 -19.12 3.80 -0.48
C LEU A 105 -20.15 2.89 0.20
N VAL A 106 -20.26 2.93 1.53
CA VAL A 106 -21.24 2.13 2.26
C VAL A 106 -22.64 2.76 2.12
N LYS A 107 -22.75 4.07 2.32
CA LYS A 107 -24.02 4.80 2.48
C LYS A 107 -24.76 5.04 1.16
N TYR A 108 -24.06 5.49 0.11
CA TYR A 108 -24.70 5.87 -1.16
C TYR A 108 -24.82 4.70 -2.11
N GLU A 109 -25.80 4.72 -3.01
CA GLU A 109 -25.94 3.72 -4.06
C GLU A 109 -24.70 3.66 -4.97
N TRP A 110 -24.52 2.51 -5.65
CA TRP A 110 -23.43 2.32 -6.61
C TRP A 110 -23.94 2.42 -8.05
N PRO A 111 -23.24 3.13 -8.96
CA PRO A 111 -22.04 3.94 -8.70
C PRO A 111 -22.36 5.16 -7.81
N VAL A 112 -21.41 5.58 -6.99
CA VAL A 112 -21.62 6.72 -6.07
C VAL A 112 -21.66 8.02 -6.87
N ILE A 113 -22.81 8.69 -6.83
CA ILE A 113 -23.07 9.97 -7.52
C ILE A 113 -23.39 11.05 -6.49
N TYR A 114 -22.88 12.26 -6.74
CA TYR A 114 -23.06 13.44 -5.91
C TYR A 114 -23.67 14.58 -6.71
N HIS A 115 -24.45 15.41 -6.03
CA HIS A 115 -24.76 16.76 -6.48
C HIS A 115 -23.95 17.74 -5.64
N VAL A 116 -22.87 18.26 -6.22
CA VAL A 116 -21.93 19.12 -5.49
C VAL A 116 -22.55 20.51 -5.31
N LYS A 117 -22.68 20.94 -4.06
CA LYS A 117 -23.19 22.27 -3.68
C LYS A 117 -22.41 22.78 -2.47
N GLY A 118 -22.32 24.10 -2.33
CA GLY A 118 -21.70 24.73 -1.17
C GLY A 118 -20.19 24.93 -1.32
N PHE A 119 -19.68 24.93 -2.57
CA PHE A 119 -18.30 25.23 -2.89
C PHE A 119 -18.19 26.42 -3.87
N PRO A 120 -18.62 27.64 -3.49
CA PRO A 120 -18.64 28.77 -4.42
C PRO A 120 -17.26 29.03 -5.04
N GLY A 121 -17.21 29.18 -6.37
CA GLY A 121 -15.96 29.39 -7.12
C GLY A 121 -15.19 28.11 -7.48
N HIS A 122 -15.64 26.93 -7.03
CA HIS A 122 -15.07 25.66 -7.43
C HIS A 122 -15.68 25.16 -8.76
N PHE A 123 -14.87 24.59 -9.65
CA PHE A 123 -15.31 24.17 -10.99
C PHE A 123 -16.31 22.99 -11.01
N LEU A 124 -16.50 22.32 -9.86
CA LEU A 124 -17.51 21.27 -9.67
C LEU A 124 -18.79 21.78 -8.98
N ASP A 125 -18.82 23.02 -8.48
CA ASP A 125 -20.00 23.54 -7.78
C ASP A 125 -21.21 23.60 -8.72
N GLY A 126 -22.36 23.09 -8.26
CA GLY A 126 -23.58 22.95 -9.04
C GLY A 126 -23.59 21.74 -10.00
N LYS A 127 -22.51 20.97 -10.10
CA LYS A 127 -22.41 19.82 -11.01
C LYS A 127 -22.84 18.51 -10.37
N THR A 128 -23.26 17.58 -11.22
CA THR A 128 -23.41 16.18 -10.85
C THR A 128 -22.10 15.45 -11.13
N THR A 129 -21.55 14.78 -10.13
CA THR A 129 -20.26 14.10 -10.23
C THR A 129 -20.37 12.66 -9.78
N MET A 130 -19.53 11.80 -10.32
CA MET A 130 -19.39 10.42 -9.90
C MET A 130 -18.07 10.26 -9.13
N MET A 131 -18.09 9.46 -8.04
CA MET A 131 -16.85 9.07 -7.36
C MET A 131 -15.93 8.35 -8.34
N THR A 132 -14.76 8.94 -8.57
CA THR A 132 -13.72 8.44 -9.48
C THR A 132 -12.37 8.49 -8.80
N TYR A 133 -11.95 7.35 -8.27
CA TYR A 133 -10.68 7.14 -7.57
C TYR A 133 -10.28 5.66 -7.65
N TYR A 134 -9.09 5.29 -7.20
CA TYR A 134 -8.68 3.88 -7.11
C TYR A 134 -9.36 3.17 -5.93
N LEU A 135 -10.66 2.88 -6.10
CA LEU A 135 -11.57 2.41 -5.04
C LEU A 135 -11.40 0.93 -4.69
N GLY A 136 -10.74 0.14 -5.54
CA GLY A 136 -10.82 -1.32 -5.52
C GLY A 136 -10.60 -1.94 -4.13
N TYR A 137 -9.58 -1.48 -3.40
CA TYR A 137 -9.28 -2.02 -2.07
C TYR A 137 -10.45 -1.96 -1.07
N TYR A 138 -11.27 -0.90 -1.16
CA TYR A 138 -12.36 -0.65 -0.22
C TYR A 138 -13.65 -1.40 -0.57
N LEU A 139 -13.81 -1.80 -1.83
CA LEU A 139 -15.07 -2.36 -2.34
C LEU A 139 -15.52 -3.65 -1.64
N PRO A 140 -14.64 -4.65 -1.34
CA PRO A 140 -15.05 -5.85 -0.62
C PRO A 140 -15.68 -5.54 0.73
N SER A 141 -15.04 -4.67 1.52
CA SER A 141 -15.52 -4.30 2.85
C SER A 141 -16.74 -3.38 2.79
N ALA A 142 -16.82 -2.50 1.79
CA ALA A 142 -17.97 -1.63 1.60
C ALA A 142 -19.21 -2.43 1.15
N ALA A 143 -19.04 -3.46 0.30
CA ALA A 143 -20.13 -4.36 -0.11
C ALA A 143 -20.75 -5.07 1.09
N LEU A 144 -19.91 -5.57 2.00
CA LEU A 144 -20.37 -6.15 3.27
C LEU A 144 -21.06 -5.09 4.14
N GLY A 145 -20.53 -3.87 4.19
CA GLY A 145 -21.13 -2.75 4.88
C GLY A 145 -22.53 -2.36 4.38
N LYS A 146 -22.80 -2.53 3.08
CA LYS A 146 -24.14 -2.29 2.53
C LYS A 146 -25.19 -3.24 3.05
N VAL A 147 -24.80 -4.47 3.37
CA VAL A 147 -25.71 -5.52 3.87
C VAL A 147 -25.84 -5.45 5.40
N PHE A 148 -24.73 -5.23 6.10
CA PHE A 148 -24.66 -5.37 7.56
C PHE A 148 -24.50 -4.04 8.32
N GLY A 149 -24.45 -2.91 7.62
CA GLY A 149 -24.27 -1.59 8.21
C GLY A 149 -22.82 -1.13 8.31
N TYR A 150 -22.64 0.15 8.62
CA TYR A 150 -21.33 0.82 8.61
C TYR A 150 -20.35 0.28 9.65
N ASP A 151 -20.83 -0.12 10.84
CA ASP A 151 -19.97 -0.70 11.88
C ASP A 151 -19.35 -2.03 11.44
N PHE A 152 -20.13 -2.88 10.77
CA PHE A 152 -19.60 -4.10 10.18
C PHE A 152 -18.64 -3.82 9.03
N ALA A 153 -18.89 -2.76 8.24
CA ALA A 153 -17.98 -2.32 7.19
C ALA A 153 -16.58 -1.99 7.75
N ARG A 154 -16.52 -1.27 8.88
CA ARG A 154 -15.27 -0.93 9.57
C ARG A 154 -14.51 -2.18 10.01
N PHE A 155 -15.22 -3.13 10.62
CA PHE A 155 -14.65 -4.44 10.97
C PHE A 155 -14.15 -5.21 9.74
N ALA A 156 -14.94 -5.24 8.67
CA ALA A 156 -14.57 -5.90 7.43
C ALA A 156 -13.32 -5.28 6.79
N LEU A 157 -13.16 -3.95 6.84
CA LEU A 157 -11.96 -3.25 6.35
C LEU A 157 -10.71 -3.61 7.16
N PHE A 158 -10.85 -3.68 8.49
CA PHE A 158 -9.81 -4.17 9.38
C PHE A 158 -9.42 -5.62 9.05
N ALA A 159 -10.38 -6.53 8.99
CA ALA A 159 -10.16 -7.94 8.68
C ALA A 159 -9.55 -8.14 7.28
N TRP A 160 -10.00 -7.36 6.29
CA TRP A 160 -9.47 -7.36 4.93
C TRP A 160 -7.99 -6.96 4.90
N THR A 161 -7.61 -5.96 5.69
CA THR A 161 -6.21 -5.50 5.81
C THR A 161 -5.33 -6.52 6.54
N VAL A 162 -5.83 -7.16 7.59
CA VAL A 162 -5.14 -8.28 8.25
C VAL A 162 -4.88 -9.41 7.24
N LEU A 163 -5.90 -9.78 6.46
CA LEU A 163 -5.75 -10.80 5.40
C LEU A 163 -4.70 -10.39 4.37
N GLY A 164 -4.78 -9.16 3.85
CA GLY A 164 -3.80 -8.63 2.89
C GLY A 164 -2.37 -8.67 3.41
N THR A 165 -2.17 -8.34 4.69
CA THR A 165 -0.87 -8.36 5.35
C THR A 165 -0.33 -9.78 5.52
N ILE A 166 -1.19 -10.73 5.91
CA ILE A 166 -0.84 -12.16 5.98
C ILE A 166 -0.41 -12.67 4.60
N LEU A 167 -1.14 -12.31 3.54
CA LEU A 167 -0.83 -12.75 2.17
C LEU A 167 0.47 -12.12 1.66
N ALA A 168 0.70 -10.82 1.90
CA ALA A 168 1.97 -10.17 1.55
C ALA A 168 3.16 -10.81 2.27
N LEU A 169 3.09 -10.99 3.59
CA LEU A 169 4.12 -11.66 4.38
C LEU A 169 4.34 -13.13 3.97
N TYR A 170 3.25 -13.83 3.63
CA TYR A 170 3.33 -15.17 3.07
C TYR A 170 4.16 -15.19 1.79
N GLN A 171 3.88 -14.27 0.86
CA GLN A 171 4.64 -14.17 -0.39
C GLN A 171 6.10 -13.77 -0.16
N VAL A 172 6.40 -12.90 0.82
CA VAL A 172 7.77 -12.57 1.22
C VAL A 172 8.49 -13.81 1.76
N GLY A 173 7.81 -14.57 2.62
CA GLY A 173 8.34 -15.81 3.19
C GLY A 173 8.62 -16.86 2.11
N LYS A 174 7.75 -16.96 1.11
CA LYS A 174 7.94 -17.81 -0.07
C LYS A 174 9.17 -17.37 -0.88
N PHE A 175 9.33 -16.08 -1.13
CA PHE A 175 10.48 -15.52 -1.87
C PHE A 175 11.81 -15.79 -1.17
N LEU A 176 11.83 -15.65 0.17
CA LEU A 176 13.02 -15.88 0.99
C LEU A 176 13.19 -17.35 1.40
N LYS A 177 12.22 -18.23 1.08
CA LYS A 177 12.12 -19.62 1.56
C LYS A 177 12.20 -19.76 3.09
N ARG A 178 11.64 -18.79 3.83
CA ARG A 178 11.64 -18.73 5.30
C ARG A 178 10.27 -18.28 5.80
N PHE A 179 9.74 -18.96 6.82
CA PHE A 179 8.47 -18.59 7.47
C PHE A 179 8.67 -18.55 8.99
N ASN A 180 9.34 -17.51 9.47
CA ASN A 180 9.67 -17.34 10.89
C ASN A 180 9.64 -15.85 11.27
N TYR A 181 9.77 -15.57 12.56
CA TYR A 181 9.72 -14.20 13.10
C TYR A 181 10.79 -13.27 12.49
N LYS A 182 11.89 -13.78 11.92
CA LYS A 182 12.89 -12.92 11.28
C LYS A 182 12.37 -12.28 9.99
N VAL A 183 11.47 -12.97 9.28
CA VAL A 183 10.79 -12.39 8.11
C VAL A 183 9.81 -11.30 8.54
N LEU A 184 9.10 -11.51 9.66
CA LEU A 184 8.25 -10.50 10.27
C LEU A 184 9.06 -9.24 10.66
N LEU A 185 10.19 -9.44 11.36
CA LEU A 185 11.08 -8.35 11.77
C LEU A 185 11.70 -7.62 10.58
N LEU A 186 12.10 -8.34 9.53
CA LEU A 186 12.57 -7.72 8.29
C LEU A 186 11.47 -6.87 7.66
N PHE A 187 10.25 -7.39 7.59
CA PHE A 187 9.14 -6.72 6.91
C PHE A 187 8.70 -5.45 7.63
N PHE A 188 8.41 -5.52 8.93
CA PHE A 188 7.96 -4.35 9.72
C PHE A 188 9.12 -3.45 10.17
N GLY A 189 10.34 -3.98 10.21
CA GLY A 189 11.55 -3.21 10.49
C GLY A 189 12.21 -2.58 9.27
N TRP A 190 11.61 -2.72 8.08
CA TRP A 190 12.11 -2.13 6.85
C TRP A 190 11.59 -0.71 6.67
N GLY A 191 12.50 0.24 6.46
CA GLY A 191 12.14 1.61 6.13
C GLY A 191 13.28 2.61 6.21
N THR A 192 12.94 3.86 5.96
CA THR A 192 13.87 5.00 5.95
C THR A 192 14.35 5.38 7.34
N LEU A 193 15.32 6.28 7.44
CA LEU A 193 15.88 6.80 8.69
C LEU A 193 15.60 8.31 8.84
N PHE A 194 14.51 8.82 8.26
CA PHE A 194 14.23 10.26 8.22
C PHE A 194 14.03 10.89 9.59
N PHE A 195 13.55 10.13 10.57
CA PHE A 195 13.44 10.59 11.94
C PHE A 195 14.79 11.05 12.53
N ILE A 196 15.93 10.53 12.03
CA ILE A 196 17.26 11.02 12.42
C ILE A 196 17.46 12.47 11.97
N GLY A 197 17.01 12.82 10.76
CA GLY A 197 17.02 14.19 10.26
C GLY A 197 16.09 15.11 11.07
N SER A 198 14.92 14.59 11.48
CA SER A 198 14.01 15.32 12.36
C SER A 198 14.58 15.59 13.75
N LEU A 199 15.28 14.62 14.34
CA LEU A 199 15.92 14.75 15.66
C LEU A 199 17.03 15.82 15.69
N TYR A 200 17.56 16.20 14.53
CA TYR A 200 18.49 17.33 14.43
C TYR A 200 17.78 18.69 14.56
N LYS A 201 16.52 18.79 14.10
CA LYS A 201 15.76 20.05 14.04
C LYS A 201 14.81 20.24 15.23
N TYR A 202 14.34 19.14 15.82
CA TYR A 202 13.29 19.14 16.83
C TYR A 202 13.69 18.27 18.01
N ASP A 203 13.30 18.68 19.22
CA ASP A 203 13.47 17.84 20.39
C ASP A 203 12.57 16.60 20.32
N PHE A 204 12.99 15.55 21.03
CA PHE A 204 12.32 14.25 20.99
C PHE A 204 10.85 14.33 21.43
N LEU A 205 10.55 15.11 22.48
CA LEU A 205 9.19 15.24 22.98
C LEU A 205 8.31 15.90 21.94
N LYS A 206 8.79 16.98 21.31
CA LYS A 206 8.08 17.65 20.21
C LYS A 206 7.75 16.66 19.09
N LEU A 207 8.73 15.90 18.58
CA LEU A 207 8.47 14.94 17.48
C LEU A 207 7.43 13.88 17.81
N PHE A 208 7.35 13.48 19.08
CA PHE A 208 6.44 12.44 19.52
C PHE A 208 5.02 12.98 19.75
N THR A 209 4.89 14.21 20.25
CA THR A 209 3.59 14.86 20.51
C THR A 209 3.07 15.70 19.35
N ASP A 210 3.83 15.81 18.25
CA ASP A 210 3.45 16.63 17.10
C ASP A 210 2.33 15.96 16.31
N PRO A 211 1.16 16.57 16.15
CA PRO A 211 0.13 16.05 15.25
C PRO A 211 0.55 16.15 13.77
N GLU A 212 1.48 17.02 13.39
CA GLU A 212 1.89 17.23 11.99
C GLU A 212 2.88 16.18 11.45
N ASP A 213 3.19 15.13 12.22
CA ASP A 213 4.09 14.04 11.82
C ASP A 213 5.46 14.51 11.29
N ASN A 214 5.98 15.57 11.91
CA ASN A 214 7.28 16.19 11.63
C ASN A 214 8.48 15.22 11.75
N TYR A 215 8.31 13.98 12.26
CA TYR A 215 9.33 12.93 12.26
C TYR A 215 9.68 12.42 10.85
N LEU A 216 8.85 12.68 9.85
CA LEU A 216 9.11 12.33 8.45
C LEU A 216 10.13 13.26 7.76
N TRP A 217 10.51 14.39 8.38
CA TRP A 217 11.48 15.39 7.88
C TRP A 217 11.27 15.75 6.38
N ALA A 218 12.34 15.96 5.62
CA ALA A 218 12.35 16.14 4.16
C ALA A 218 11.78 14.95 3.39
N GLY A 219 11.45 13.84 4.07
CA GLY A 219 10.59 12.79 3.53
C GLY A 219 9.25 13.34 3.06
N MET A 220 8.73 14.43 3.67
CA MET A 220 7.51 15.09 3.21
C MET A 220 7.65 15.89 1.90
N ILE A 221 8.85 16.05 1.34
CA ILE A 221 9.01 16.73 0.03
C ILE A 221 9.38 15.70 -1.06
N LEU A 222 9.90 14.54 -0.67
CA LEU A 222 10.57 13.58 -1.57
C LEU A 222 10.14 12.11 -1.41
N TYR A 223 9.18 11.85 -0.52
CA TYR A 223 8.59 10.57 -0.04
C TYR A 223 9.30 9.27 -0.46
N ALA A 224 9.93 8.64 0.52
CA ALA A 224 10.19 7.21 0.59
C ALA A 224 9.73 6.74 1.96
N ASP A 225 9.00 5.63 2.05
CA ASP A 225 8.33 5.22 3.29
C ASP A 225 8.81 3.84 3.77
N SER A 226 8.63 3.57 5.06
CA SER A 226 8.78 2.24 5.63
C SER A 226 7.60 1.35 5.23
N ASN A 227 7.76 0.03 5.31
CA ASN A 227 6.62 -0.85 5.07
C ASN A 227 5.55 -0.65 6.16
N LEU A 228 5.96 -0.31 7.38
CA LEU A 228 5.03 -0.02 8.48
C LEU A 228 4.26 1.27 8.22
N GLY A 229 4.94 2.34 7.83
CA GLY A 229 4.32 3.60 7.39
C GLY A 229 3.40 3.38 6.19
N MET A 230 3.81 2.61 5.20
CA MET A 230 2.94 2.26 4.07
C MET A 230 1.67 1.50 4.48
N ILE A 231 1.66 0.80 5.61
CA ILE A 231 0.45 0.19 6.18
C ILE A 231 -0.39 1.22 6.93
N TYR A 232 0.23 2.17 7.62
CA TYR A 232 -0.49 3.20 8.39
C TYR A 232 -1.07 4.29 7.50
N TRP A 233 -0.43 4.58 6.36
CA TRP A 233 -0.75 5.71 5.48
C TRP A 233 -1.32 5.27 4.12
N THR A 234 -0.86 4.18 3.54
CA THR A 234 -1.21 3.81 2.15
C THR A 234 -1.48 2.32 1.94
N PHE A 235 -2.06 1.66 2.96
CA PHE A 235 -2.27 0.20 2.98
C PHE A 235 -3.00 -0.33 1.75
N ASN A 236 -3.92 0.46 1.20
CA ASN A 236 -4.72 0.09 0.05
C ASN A 236 -3.88 -0.14 -1.22
N GLN A 237 -2.77 0.58 -1.34
CA GLN A 237 -1.84 0.51 -2.46
C GLN A 237 -0.71 -0.47 -2.21
N SER A 238 -0.07 -0.38 -1.04
CA SER A 238 1.12 -1.15 -0.72
C SER A 238 0.85 -2.65 -0.62
N LEU A 239 -0.19 -3.08 0.11
CA LEU A 239 -0.51 -4.50 0.31
C LEU A 239 -0.86 -5.21 -1.01
N THR A 240 -1.56 -4.51 -1.91
CA THR A 240 -1.94 -5.06 -3.22
C THR A 240 -0.74 -5.14 -4.14
N ALA A 241 0.06 -4.07 -4.22
CA ALA A 241 1.27 -4.02 -5.03
C ALA A 241 2.30 -5.09 -4.62
N TRP A 242 2.63 -5.21 -3.33
CA TRP A 242 3.58 -6.20 -2.82
C TRP A 242 3.16 -7.63 -3.14
N THR A 243 1.87 -7.94 -2.96
CA THR A 243 1.32 -9.26 -3.27
C THR A 243 1.39 -9.56 -4.77
N ILE A 244 1.04 -8.59 -5.62
CA ILE A 244 1.14 -8.72 -7.09
C ILE A 244 2.59 -8.97 -7.53
N MET A 245 3.51 -8.13 -7.05
CA MET A 245 4.92 -8.23 -7.40
C MET A 245 5.47 -9.62 -7.08
N LEU A 246 5.17 -10.14 -5.90
CA LEU A 246 5.68 -11.44 -5.49
C LEU A 246 4.93 -12.61 -6.10
N LEU A 247 3.65 -12.50 -6.45
CA LEU A 247 2.99 -13.52 -7.26
C LEU A 247 3.65 -13.68 -8.64
N ILE A 248 4.19 -12.58 -9.20
CA ILE A 248 4.96 -12.62 -10.46
C ILE A 248 6.36 -13.20 -10.22
N TYR A 249 7.07 -12.75 -9.17
CA TYR A 249 8.47 -13.12 -8.92
C TYR A 249 8.69 -14.44 -8.17
N ASN A 250 7.66 -15.02 -7.52
CA ASN A 250 7.74 -16.33 -6.84
C ASN A 250 7.48 -17.51 -7.79
N ASN A 251 8.13 -17.52 -8.96
CA ASN A 251 7.93 -18.54 -10.00
C ASN A 251 6.45 -18.72 -10.40
N GLY A 252 5.70 -17.62 -10.40
CA GLY A 252 4.32 -17.60 -10.89
C GLY A 252 4.25 -18.00 -12.37
N SER A 253 3.09 -18.49 -12.80
CA SER A 253 2.89 -18.79 -14.23
C SER A 253 2.96 -17.50 -15.04
N SER A 254 3.81 -17.48 -16.07
CA SER A 254 3.90 -16.37 -17.04
C SER A 254 2.55 -16.06 -17.71
N LYS A 255 1.66 -17.07 -17.79
CA LYS A 255 0.27 -16.96 -18.23
C LYS A 255 -0.58 -16.01 -17.39
N ASN A 256 -0.12 -15.51 -16.24
CA ASN A 256 -0.88 -14.61 -15.36
C ASN A 256 -0.20 -13.25 -15.16
N ALA A 257 1.03 -13.07 -15.66
CA ALA A 257 1.85 -11.90 -15.32
C ALA A 257 1.22 -10.58 -15.78
N VAL A 258 0.69 -10.53 -17.00
CA VAL A 258 0.06 -9.32 -17.57
C VAL A 258 -1.27 -9.04 -16.87
N PHE A 259 -2.05 -10.08 -16.56
CA PHE A 259 -3.29 -9.95 -15.79
C PHE A 259 -3.02 -9.34 -14.40
N LEU A 260 -2.03 -9.85 -13.68
CA LEU A 260 -1.61 -9.32 -12.39
C LEU A 260 -1.10 -7.88 -12.49
N TYR A 261 -0.35 -7.56 -13.54
CA TYR A 261 0.12 -6.21 -13.78
C TYR A 261 -1.05 -5.25 -14.07
N ALA A 262 -2.07 -5.67 -14.82
CA ALA A 262 -3.29 -4.89 -15.03
C ALA A 262 -4.08 -4.69 -13.72
N LEU A 263 -4.17 -5.70 -12.84
CA LEU A 263 -4.73 -5.53 -11.50
C LEU A 263 -3.93 -4.53 -10.65
N CYS A 264 -2.61 -4.44 -10.85
CA CYS A 264 -1.79 -3.43 -10.17
C CYS A 264 -2.23 -2.03 -10.58
N PHE A 265 -2.53 -1.80 -11.86
CA PHE A 265 -3.05 -0.52 -12.33
C PHE A 265 -4.39 -0.18 -11.68
N TYR A 266 -5.27 -1.16 -11.51
CA TYR A 266 -6.57 -0.96 -10.88
C TYR A 266 -6.49 -0.70 -9.37
N LEU A 267 -5.68 -1.47 -8.64
CA LEU A 267 -5.60 -1.41 -7.19
C LEU A 267 -4.62 -0.34 -6.68
N SER A 268 -3.55 -0.08 -7.43
CA SER A 268 -2.45 0.79 -7.03
C SER A 268 -1.78 1.47 -8.25
N PRO A 269 -2.45 2.46 -8.88
CA PRO A 269 -2.00 3.06 -10.14
C PRO A 269 -0.56 3.60 -10.13
N PHE A 270 -0.13 4.18 -9.00
CA PHE A 270 1.22 4.72 -8.87
C PHE A 270 2.27 3.62 -8.71
N ALA A 271 1.97 2.58 -7.93
CA ALA A 271 2.87 1.41 -7.84
C ALA A 271 2.95 0.65 -9.17
N PHE A 272 1.88 0.64 -9.97
CA PHE A 272 1.91 0.11 -11.34
C PHE A 272 2.97 0.83 -12.18
N ALA A 273 3.00 2.16 -12.17
CA ALA A 273 4.01 2.94 -12.89
C ALA A 273 5.43 2.63 -12.37
N GLY A 274 5.62 2.60 -11.05
CA GLY A 274 6.89 2.22 -10.42
C GLY A 274 7.32 0.77 -10.68
N PHE A 275 6.38 -0.12 -10.99
CA PHE A 275 6.62 -1.54 -11.25
C PHE A 275 6.96 -1.82 -12.71
N LEU A 276 6.73 -0.85 -13.62
CA LEU A 276 7.00 -0.98 -15.05
C LEU A 276 8.43 -1.45 -15.38
N PRO A 277 9.50 -0.87 -14.82
CA PRO A 277 10.87 -1.30 -15.14
C PRO A 277 11.14 -2.75 -14.73
N PHE A 278 10.54 -3.19 -13.62
CA PHE A 278 10.69 -4.54 -13.09
C PHE A 278 9.90 -5.56 -13.90
N ILE A 279 8.65 -5.27 -14.30
CA ILE A 279 7.90 -6.21 -15.14
C ILE A 279 8.53 -6.38 -16.52
N LEU A 280 9.12 -5.30 -17.08
CA LEU A 280 9.91 -5.38 -18.32
C LEU A 280 11.16 -6.24 -18.13
N TYR A 281 11.89 -6.05 -17.02
CA TYR A 281 13.02 -6.90 -16.67
C TYR A 281 12.62 -8.36 -16.46
N TYR A 282 11.45 -8.62 -15.85
CA TYR A 282 10.90 -9.96 -15.69
C TYR A 282 10.65 -10.62 -17.05
N PHE A 283 10.05 -9.91 -18.00
CA PHE A 283 9.85 -10.44 -19.35
C PHE A 283 11.17 -10.69 -20.06
N TRP A 284 12.10 -9.74 -20.01
CA TRP A 284 13.42 -9.88 -20.61
C TRP A 284 14.18 -11.09 -20.06
N LYS A 285 14.22 -11.25 -18.73
CA LYS A 285 14.95 -12.36 -18.08
C LYS A 285 14.34 -13.73 -18.35
N ASN A 286 13.01 -13.81 -18.47
CA ASN A 286 12.30 -15.07 -18.74
C ASN A 286 12.10 -15.33 -20.24
N PHE A 287 12.65 -14.49 -21.11
CA PHE A 287 12.68 -14.73 -22.54
C PHE A 287 13.86 -15.65 -22.86
N GLU A 288 13.59 -16.90 -23.21
CA GLU A 288 14.62 -17.88 -23.60
C GLU A 288 14.95 -17.76 -25.11
N GLY A 289 16.18 -18.08 -25.52
CA GLY A 289 16.58 -18.14 -26.93
C GLY A 289 17.27 -16.89 -27.49
N LYS A 290 18.10 -17.07 -28.52
CA LYS A 290 18.75 -15.97 -29.25
C LYS A 290 17.72 -15.29 -30.15
N PHE A 291 17.78 -13.97 -30.27
CA PHE A 291 16.89 -13.18 -31.14
C PHE A 291 16.93 -13.62 -32.63
N SER A 292 18.00 -14.35 -33.01
CA SER A 292 18.19 -14.94 -34.35
C SER A 292 17.32 -16.16 -34.65
N GLU A 293 16.64 -16.77 -33.67
CA GLU A 293 15.88 -18.02 -33.84
C GLU A 293 14.36 -17.79 -33.67
N ILE A 294 13.65 -17.62 -34.80
CA ILE A 294 12.22 -17.26 -34.85
C ILE A 294 11.30 -18.25 -34.12
N LYS A 295 11.66 -19.54 -34.06
CA LYS A 295 10.83 -20.61 -33.47
C LYS A 295 10.77 -20.52 -31.94
N ASP A 296 11.89 -20.20 -31.30
CA ASP A 296 11.97 -19.99 -29.85
C ASP A 296 11.26 -18.69 -29.45
N TRP A 297 11.39 -17.66 -30.30
CA TRP A 297 10.72 -16.38 -30.10
C TRP A 297 9.18 -16.50 -30.12
N LYS A 298 8.62 -17.20 -31.12
CA LYS A 298 7.16 -17.46 -31.20
C LYS A 298 6.68 -18.25 -29.98
N THR A 299 7.41 -19.29 -29.59
CA THR A 299 7.03 -20.15 -28.45
C THR A 299 7.02 -19.37 -27.14
N ASN A 300 7.99 -18.47 -26.93
CA ASN A 300 8.05 -17.63 -25.74
C ASN A 300 6.95 -16.56 -25.70
N LEU A 301 6.64 -15.92 -26.84
CA LEU A 301 5.55 -14.96 -26.92
C LEU A 301 4.19 -15.62 -26.62
N LEU A 302 3.95 -16.80 -27.17
CA LEU A 302 2.70 -17.56 -26.97
C LEU A 302 2.46 -17.94 -25.49
N ARG A 303 3.51 -18.05 -24.66
CA ARG A 303 3.36 -18.29 -23.21
C ARG A 303 2.64 -17.14 -22.49
N TYR A 304 2.73 -15.93 -23.02
CA TYR A 304 2.08 -14.74 -22.45
C TYR A 304 0.70 -14.46 -23.05
N LEU A 305 0.32 -15.11 -24.15
CA LEU A 305 -0.97 -14.91 -24.85
C LEU A 305 -2.10 -15.81 -24.31
N SER A 306 -2.13 -16.05 -23.00
CA SER A 306 -3.27 -16.73 -22.36
C SER A 306 -4.53 -15.85 -22.38
N PHE A 307 -5.70 -16.45 -22.20
CA PHE A 307 -6.97 -15.71 -22.11
C PHE A 307 -6.92 -14.60 -21.05
N GLN A 308 -6.41 -14.92 -19.85
CA GLN A 308 -6.32 -13.95 -18.76
C GLN A 308 -5.32 -12.81 -19.05
N ASN A 309 -4.17 -13.07 -19.66
CA ASN A 309 -3.21 -12.02 -20.01
C ASN A 309 -3.63 -11.19 -21.23
N THR A 310 -4.55 -11.70 -22.04
CA THR A 310 -5.07 -11.00 -23.22
C THR A 310 -6.39 -10.32 -22.87
N LEU A 311 -7.52 -11.00 -23.04
CA LEU A 311 -8.85 -10.42 -22.85
C LEU A 311 -9.07 -9.95 -21.41
N GLY A 312 -8.64 -10.72 -20.41
CA GLY A 312 -8.76 -10.34 -19.00
C GLY A 312 -7.98 -9.07 -18.66
N ALA A 313 -6.70 -9.02 -19.04
CA ALA A 313 -5.84 -7.88 -18.77
C ALA A 313 -6.23 -6.63 -19.58
N ALA A 314 -6.59 -6.81 -20.86
CA ALA A 314 -7.06 -5.72 -21.72
C ALA A 314 -8.34 -5.09 -21.18
N LEU A 315 -9.26 -5.92 -20.68
CA LEU A 315 -10.48 -5.44 -20.02
C LEU A 315 -10.16 -4.63 -18.76
N ILE A 316 -9.36 -5.19 -17.83
CA ILE A 316 -9.01 -4.50 -16.58
C ILE A 316 -8.32 -3.17 -16.88
N PHE A 317 -7.32 -3.20 -17.76
CA PHE A 317 -6.53 -2.02 -18.10
C PHE A 317 -7.39 -0.97 -18.82
N GLY A 318 -8.13 -1.37 -19.86
CA GLY A 318 -8.95 -0.48 -20.67
C GLY A 318 -10.06 0.17 -19.87
N LEU A 319 -10.81 -0.62 -19.09
CA LEU A 319 -11.89 -0.11 -18.26
C LEU A 319 -11.36 0.86 -17.19
N ASN A 320 -10.28 0.48 -16.50
CA ASN A 320 -9.68 1.33 -15.47
C ASN A 320 -9.10 2.62 -16.07
N TYR A 321 -8.51 2.55 -17.26
CA TYR A 321 -8.01 3.73 -17.96
C TYR A 321 -9.14 4.71 -18.28
N VAL A 322 -10.23 4.23 -18.88
CA VAL A 322 -11.40 5.07 -19.21
C VAL A 322 -12.02 5.66 -17.95
N TYR A 323 -12.15 4.86 -16.89
CA TYR A 323 -12.62 5.29 -15.58
C TYR A 323 -11.76 6.41 -14.99
N LEU A 324 -10.46 6.18 -14.77
CA LEU A 324 -9.55 7.16 -14.16
C LEU A 324 -9.32 8.39 -15.04
N SER A 325 -9.41 8.27 -16.37
CA SER A 325 -9.28 9.41 -17.30
C SER A 325 -10.38 10.46 -17.14
N SER A 326 -11.49 10.10 -16.47
CA SER A 326 -12.58 11.04 -16.16
C SER A 326 -12.18 12.03 -15.05
N ASN A 327 -11.20 11.68 -14.21
CA ASN A 327 -10.73 12.53 -13.13
C ASN A 327 -9.62 13.51 -13.60
N GLN A 328 -9.72 14.77 -13.18
CA GLN A 328 -8.84 15.86 -13.60
C GLN A 328 -7.61 16.07 -12.70
N ALA A 329 -7.61 15.49 -11.48
CA ALA A 329 -6.62 15.76 -10.44
C ALA A 329 -5.16 15.38 -10.78
N GLY A 330 -4.96 14.46 -11.73
CA GLY A 330 -3.65 13.93 -12.10
C GLY A 330 -2.96 14.61 -13.29
N LYS A 331 -3.49 15.74 -13.80
CA LYS A 331 -3.02 16.33 -15.07
C LYS A 331 -1.76 17.19 -14.97
N PHE A 332 -1.39 17.63 -13.78
CA PHE A 332 -0.21 18.46 -13.57
C PHE A 332 1.03 17.58 -13.35
N PHE A 333 2.12 17.89 -14.05
CA PHE A 333 3.43 17.24 -13.85
C PHE A 333 4.50 18.33 -13.82
N GLN A 334 5.38 18.28 -12.82
CA GLN A 334 6.47 19.23 -12.70
C GLN A 334 7.77 18.54 -12.30
N MET A 335 8.88 19.15 -12.74
CA MET A 335 10.22 18.76 -12.32
C MET A 335 10.65 19.63 -11.14
N LEU A 336 11.12 18.99 -10.08
CA LEU A 336 11.58 19.66 -8.86
C LEU A 336 13.10 19.83 -8.89
N SER A 337 13.57 20.95 -8.34
CA SER A 337 14.98 21.20 -8.11
C SER A 337 15.28 21.13 -6.62
N HIS A 338 16.35 20.43 -6.27
CA HIS A 338 16.76 20.21 -4.89
C HIS A 338 18.20 20.63 -4.68
N SER A 339 18.51 21.15 -3.48
CA SER A 339 19.90 21.37 -3.09
C SER A 339 20.67 20.04 -3.10
N PRO A 340 21.87 19.95 -3.71
CA PRO A 340 22.66 18.72 -3.73
C PRO A 340 22.91 18.14 -2.34
N ARG A 341 23.10 19.00 -1.34
CA ARG A 341 23.31 18.59 0.06
C ARG A 341 22.09 17.86 0.62
N ILE A 342 20.90 18.43 0.43
CA ILE A 342 19.63 17.83 0.90
C ILE A 342 19.39 16.50 0.19
N LEU A 343 19.65 16.44 -1.12
CA LEU A 343 19.44 15.24 -1.91
C LEU A 343 20.35 14.07 -1.48
N ILE A 344 21.64 14.35 -1.21
CA ILE A 344 22.59 13.34 -0.73
C ILE A 344 22.14 12.78 0.64
N ILE A 345 21.76 13.67 1.57
CA ILE A 345 21.26 13.26 2.89
C ILE A 345 19.98 12.43 2.74
N PHE A 346 19.06 12.87 1.87
CA PHE A 346 17.84 12.14 1.57
C PHE A 346 18.14 10.72 1.05
N TYR A 347 19.05 10.56 0.08
CA TYR A 347 19.40 9.23 -0.41
C TYR A 347 20.03 8.35 0.66
N LEU A 348 20.97 8.89 1.44
CA LEU A 348 21.62 8.13 2.51
C LEU A 348 20.64 7.65 3.57
N LEU A 349 19.70 8.51 3.98
CA LEU A 349 18.68 8.17 4.98
C LEU A 349 17.53 7.33 4.41
N SER A 350 17.28 7.33 3.11
CA SER A 350 16.19 6.54 2.50
C SER A 350 16.61 5.12 2.16
N TRP A 351 17.54 4.94 1.23
CA TRP A 351 17.89 3.63 0.67
C TRP A 351 19.37 3.45 0.35
N ALA A 352 20.14 4.53 0.13
CA ALA A 352 21.51 4.43 -0.36
C ALA A 352 22.46 3.84 0.68
N GLY A 353 22.29 4.17 1.97
CA GLY A 353 23.11 3.61 3.04
C GLY A 353 23.01 2.07 3.10
N ILE A 354 21.79 1.54 3.02
CA ILE A 354 21.55 0.09 3.05
C ILE A 354 21.95 -0.58 1.72
N ALA A 355 21.76 0.08 0.58
CA ALA A 355 22.22 -0.40 -0.72
C ALA A 355 23.76 -0.54 -0.76
N ILE A 356 24.49 0.46 -0.25
CA ILE A 356 25.96 0.42 -0.12
C ILE A 356 26.40 -0.75 0.77
N ALA A 357 25.71 -0.98 1.89
CA ALA A 357 26.07 -2.07 2.81
C ALA A 357 25.99 -3.47 2.15
N ILE A 358 25.03 -3.68 1.24
CA ILE A 358 24.88 -4.96 0.52
C ILE A 358 25.63 -4.99 -0.83
N PHE A 359 26.22 -3.87 -1.26
CA PHE A 359 26.84 -3.69 -2.58
C PHE A 359 27.87 -4.77 -2.91
N SER A 360 28.72 -5.13 -1.94
CA SER A 360 29.80 -6.11 -2.17
C SER A 360 29.30 -7.45 -2.71
N LYS A 361 28.06 -7.83 -2.38
CA LYS A 361 27.39 -9.04 -2.86
C LYS A 361 26.68 -8.85 -4.19
N TYR A 362 26.01 -7.72 -4.39
CA TYR A 362 25.11 -7.49 -5.53
C TYR A 362 25.69 -6.60 -6.65
N LYS A 363 26.95 -6.17 -6.57
CA LYS A 363 27.59 -5.30 -7.58
C LYS A 363 27.54 -5.83 -9.02
N LYS A 364 27.40 -7.14 -9.21
CA LYS A 364 27.27 -7.80 -10.53
C LYS A 364 25.82 -8.17 -10.89
N ASP A 365 24.87 -7.98 -9.99
CA ASP A 365 23.47 -8.33 -10.20
C ASP A 365 22.74 -7.18 -10.93
N PRO A 366 22.26 -7.39 -12.17
CA PRO A 366 21.51 -6.35 -12.90
C PRO A 366 20.25 -5.90 -12.16
N PHE A 367 19.63 -6.79 -11.37
CA PHE A 367 18.42 -6.47 -10.63
C PHE A 367 18.66 -5.43 -9.52
N TYR A 368 19.83 -5.49 -8.87
CA TYR A 368 20.26 -4.49 -7.89
C TYR A 368 20.42 -3.12 -8.55
N TRP A 369 21.07 -3.05 -9.72
CA TRP A 369 21.24 -1.80 -10.44
C TRP A 369 19.93 -1.23 -10.97
N LEU A 370 18.99 -2.09 -11.38
CA LEU A 370 17.65 -1.67 -11.77
C LEU A 370 16.91 -0.98 -10.61
N ILE A 371 17.00 -1.53 -9.39
CA ILE A 371 16.42 -0.90 -8.19
C ILE A 371 16.99 0.52 -8.02
N LEU A 372 18.31 0.69 -8.13
CA LEU A 372 18.94 2.01 -7.96
C LEU A 372 18.55 2.96 -9.09
N ALA A 373 18.52 2.48 -10.34
CA ALA A 373 18.12 3.27 -11.50
C ALA A 373 16.67 3.78 -11.40
N VAL A 374 15.79 3.04 -10.73
CA VAL A 374 14.43 3.50 -10.43
C VAL A 374 14.41 4.52 -9.28
N LEU A 375 15.16 4.29 -8.20
CA LEU A 375 15.08 5.14 -7.00
C LEU A 375 15.77 6.51 -7.15
N ILE A 376 16.86 6.59 -7.92
CA ILE A 376 17.64 7.83 -8.12
C ILE A 376 16.82 8.97 -8.74
N PRO A 377 16.03 8.77 -9.81
CA PRO A 377 15.34 9.90 -10.46
C PRO A 377 14.06 10.36 -9.73
N LEU A 378 13.47 9.56 -8.83
CA LEU A 378 12.14 9.84 -8.25
C LEU A 378 12.01 11.21 -7.55
N PRO A 379 13.00 11.69 -6.76
CA PRO A 379 12.88 12.97 -6.08
C PRO A 379 12.69 14.18 -7.00
N PHE A 380 13.04 14.05 -8.29
CA PHE A 380 12.97 15.14 -9.25
C PHE A 380 11.60 15.30 -9.91
N PHE A 381 10.63 14.43 -9.63
CA PHE A 381 9.35 14.43 -10.31
C PHE A 381 8.18 14.55 -9.34
N GLN A 382 7.19 15.37 -9.68
CA GLN A 382 5.94 15.48 -8.95
C GLN A 382 4.76 15.44 -9.92
N GLN A 383 3.74 14.67 -9.59
CA GLN A 383 2.48 14.64 -10.31
C GLN A 383 1.33 15.07 -9.38
N GLY A 384 0.48 15.96 -9.89
CA GLY A 384 -0.58 16.62 -9.14
C GLY A 384 -0.03 17.67 -8.17
N TYR A 385 -0.93 18.22 -7.35
CA TYR A 385 -0.59 19.20 -6.31
C TYR A 385 -0.01 18.56 -5.04
N GLY A 386 -0.15 17.24 -4.93
CA GLY A 386 0.38 16.46 -3.82
C GLY A 386 1.82 16.00 -4.04
N ILE A 387 2.41 15.57 -2.93
CA ILE A 387 3.77 15.07 -2.75
C ILE A 387 3.81 13.52 -2.79
N ASP A 388 2.66 12.89 -3.01
CA ASP A 388 2.42 11.45 -3.02
C ASP A 388 3.18 10.67 -4.10
N PHE A 389 3.53 11.33 -5.21
CA PHE A 389 3.95 10.66 -6.43
C PHE A 389 5.26 9.89 -6.27
N PRO A 390 6.40 10.50 -5.84
CA PRO A 390 7.64 9.76 -5.58
C PRO A 390 7.47 8.60 -4.59
N GLY A 391 6.70 8.83 -3.51
CA GLY A 391 6.43 7.84 -2.46
C GLY A 391 5.82 6.57 -3.02
N ARG A 392 4.74 6.73 -3.78
CA ARG A 392 3.98 5.59 -4.30
C ARG A 392 4.67 4.91 -5.49
N LEU A 393 5.43 5.65 -6.30
CA LEU A 393 6.27 5.08 -7.36
C LEU A 393 7.46 4.28 -6.80
N SER A 394 7.97 4.66 -5.62
CA SER A 394 9.11 3.98 -4.99
C SER A 394 8.76 2.62 -4.38
N ILE A 395 7.47 2.33 -4.13
CA ILE A 395 6.97 1.11 -3.48
C ILE A 395 7.64 -0.15 -4.05
N PRO A 396 7.69 -0.38 -5.38
CA PRO A 396 8.25 -1.61 -5.91
C PRO A 396 9.76 -1.73 -5.70
N ALA A 397 10.50 -0.63 -5.91
CA ALA A 397 11.95 -0.64 -5.80
C ALA A 397 12.42 -0.79 -4.35
N LEU A 398 11.79 -0.08 -3.40
CA LEU A 398 12.09 -0.22 -1.98
C LEU A 398 11.75 -1.63 -1.47
N PHE A 399 10.63 -2.19 -1.91
CA PHE A 399 10.24 -3.54 -1.53
C PHE A 399 11.19 -4.61 -2.09
N PHE A 400 11.62 -4.48 -3.35
CA PHE A 400 12.65 -5.37 -3.89
C PHE A 400 14.01 -5.21 -3.21
N LEU A 401 14.38 -4.00 -2.79
CA LEU A 401 15.59 -3.77 -2.00
C LEU A 401 15.52 -4.50 -0.65
N MET A 402 14.38 -4.43 0.05
CA MET A 402 14.14 -5.22 1.27
C MET A 402 14.36 -6.71 1.02
N LEU A 403 13.85 -7.24 -0.09
CA LEU A 403 14.00 -8.65 -0.44
C LEU A 403 15.46 -9.03 -0.73
N LEU A 404 16.24 -8.16 -1.36
CA LEU A 404 17.69 -8.34 -1.52
C LEU A 404 18.42 -8.30 -0.18
N VAL A 405 18.03 -7.41 0.73
CA VAL A 405 18.56 -7.37 2.11
C VAL A 405 18.23 -8.66 2.88
N GLY A 406 17.01 -9.19 2.73
CA GLY A 406 16.64 -10.48 3.29
C GLY A 406 17.50 -11.63 2.78
N LYS A 407 17.70 -11.72 1.46
CA LYS A 407 18.61 -12.70 0.84
C LYS A 407 20.06 -12.50 1.27
N PHE A 408 20.51 -11.26 1.40
CA PHE A 408 21.82 -10.92 1.93
C PHE A 408 22.03 -11.54 3.31
N LEU A 409 21.12 -11.26 4.25
CA LEU A 409 21.21 -11.75 5.63
C LEU A 409 21.12 -13.27 5.78
N ILE A 410 20.48 -13.96 4.81
CA ILE A 410 20.34 -15.41 4.80
C ILE A 410 21.60 -16.10 4.28
N GLU A 411 22.22 -15.58 3.21
CA GLU A 411 23.29 -16.30 2.51
C GLU A 411 24.70 -15.77 2.86
N GLU A 412 24.85 -14.48 3.23
CA GLU A 412 26.14 -13.94 3.66
C GLU A 412 26.52 -14.53 5.02
N ARG A 413 27.74 -15.06 5.14
CA ARG A 413 28.25 -15.69 6.35
C ARG A 413 29.19 -14.77 7.13
N ASN A 414 29.82 -13.81 6.46
CA ASN A 414 30.73 -12.87 7.10
C ASN A 414 29.96 -11.91 8.02
N LEU A 415 30.21 -12.02 9.33
CA LEU A 415 29.53 -11.21 10.35
C LEU A 415 29.78 -9.70 10.18
N TRP A 416 31.01 -9.30 9.82
CA TRP A 416 31.36 -7.89 9.65
C TRP A 416 30.59 -7.21 8.52
N LYS A 417 30.22 -7.95 7.49
CA LYS A 417 29.34 -7.44 6.42
C LYS A 417 27.87 -7.39 6.83
N ARG A 418 27.45 -8.25 7.77
CA ARG A 418 26.07 -8.30 8.26
C ARG A 418 25.78 -7.27 9.35
N ILE A 419 26.76 -6.93 10.17
CA ILE A 419 26.60 -5.99 11.29
C ILE A 419 26.00 -4.65 10.82
N PRO A 420 26.54 -3.96 9.79
CA PRO A 420 25.96 -2.69 9.33
C PRO A 420 24.49 -2.81 8.90
N VAL A 421 24.15 -3.90 8.21
CA VAL A 421 22.77 -4.19 7.77
C VAL A 421 21.85 -4.42 8.97
N LEU A 422 22.30 -5.18 9.96
CA LEU A 422 21.53 -5.44 11.18
C LEU A 422 21.34 -4.17 12.02
N ILE A 423 22.39 -3.35 12.16
CA ILE A 423 22.31 -2.05 12.84
C ILE A 423 21.28 -1.15 12.15
N TYR A 424 21.35 -1.02 10.82
CA TYR A 424 20.37 -0.26 10.05
C TYR A 424 18.94 -0.74 10.32
N LEU A 425 18.69 -2.05 10.27
CA LEU A 425 17.35 -2.61 10.50
C LEU A 425 16.88 -2.41 11.95
N VAL A 426 17.76 -2.49 12.95
CA VAL A 426 17.38 -2.25 14.35
C VAL A 426 17.02 -0.77 14.56
N ILE A 427 17.81 0.15 14.00
CA ILE A 427 17.54 1.59 14.09
C ILE A 427 16.24 1.93 13.36
N SER A 428 16.07 1.42 12.14
CA SER A 428 14.86 1.62 11.32
C SER A 428 13.62 1.05 12.01
N ALA A 429 13.66 -0.20 12.46
CA ALA A 429 12.57 -0.83 13.19
C ALA A 429 12.21 -0.06 14.48
N GLY A 430 13.22 0.33 15.26
CA GLY A 430 13.02 1.09 16.48
C GLY A 430 12.32 2.42 16.22
N GLY A 431 12.77 3.17 15.21
CA GLY A 431 12.15 4.44 14.83
C GLY A 431 10.71 4.27 14.35
N HIS A 432 10.47 3.43 13.35
CA HIS A 432 9.12 3.27 12.76
C HIS A 432 8.13 2.65 13.73
N LEU A 433 8.50 1.62 14.48
CA LEU A 433 7.60 1.05 15.50
C LEU A 433 7.27 2.08 16.58
N PHE A 434 8.20 2.96 16.92
CA PHE A 434 7.97 4.01 17.91
C PHE A 434 7.03 5.11 17.38
N PHE A 435 7.30 5.66 16.19
CA PHE A 435 6.52 6.77 15.63
C PHE A 435 5.17 6.35 15.05
N GLU A 436 5.05 5.17 14.45
CA GLU A 436 3.78 4.69 13.89
C GLU A 436 2.94 4.01 14.98
N THR A 437 3.40 2.85 15.45
CA THR A 437 2.64 2.01 16.39
C THR A 437 2.67 2.58 17.80
N GLY A 438 3.83 3.03 18.29
CA GLY A 438 4.00 3.58 19.64
C GLY A 438 3.20 4.85 19.86
N LYS A 439 3.20 5.76 18.88
CA LYS A 439 2.34 6.95 18.89
C LYS A 439 0.87 6.55 18.96
N SER A 440 0.40 5.67 18.07
CA SER A 440 -0.99 5.23 18.10
C SER A 440 -1.40 4.60 19.43
N ILE A 441 -0.57 3.73 20.01
CA ILE A 441 -0.79 3.16 21.35
C ILE A 441 -0.91 4.27 22.39
N LEU A 442 0.02 5.21 22.38
CA LEU A 442 0.06 6.29 23.36
C LEU A 442 -1.18 7.18 23.26
N TYR A 443 -1.52 7.69 22.07
CA TYR A 443 -2.67 8.57 21.86
C TYR A 443 -3.99 7.86 22.23
N THR A 444 -4.14 6.60 21.82
CA THR A 444 -5.33 5.80 22.17
C THR A 444 -5.42 5.56 23.68
N SER A 445 -4.30 5.27 24.33
CA SER A 445 -4.26 5.07 25.78
C SER A 445 -4.49 6.37 26.54
N ALA A 446 -3.93 7.47 26.04
CA ALA A 446 -4.04 8.83 26.56
C ALA A 446 -5.49 9.31 26.61
N GLU A 447 -6.22 9.23 25.51
CA GLU A 447 -7.66 9.55 25.45
C GLU A 447 -8.42 8.71 26.49
N ASN A 448 -8.20 7.39 26.50
CA ASN A 448 -8.89 6.49 27.42
C ASN A 448 -8.61 6.78 28.89
N ILE A 449 -7.38 7.17 29.24
CA ILE A 449 -6.97 7.48 30.61
C ILE A 449 -7.49 8.85 31.03
N SER A 450 -7.36 9.88 30.18
CA SER A 450 -7.86 11.23 30.46
C SER A 450 -9.37 11.23 30.66
N HIS A 451 -10.10 10.42 29.89
CA HIS A 451 -11.55 10.26 30.10
C HIS A 451 -11.97 9.61 31.41
N LYS A 452 -11.07 8.86 32.07
CA LYS A 452 -11.40 8.00 33.21
C LYS A 452 -10.71 8.40 34.51
N THR A 453 -9.77 9.35 34.46
CA THR A 453 -8.88 9.69 35.57
C THR A 453 -8.53 11.18 35.54
N THR A 454 -7.95 11.70 36.62
CA THR A 454 -7.41 13.07 36.71
C THR A 454 -5.90 13.10 36.42
N LEU A 455 -5.38 12.15 35.63
CA LEU A 455 -3.95 12.02 35.39
C LEU A 455 -3.39 13.23 34.64
N ASP A 456 -4.14 13.73 33.66
CA ASP A 456 -3.85 14.95 32.90
C ASP A 456 -3.71 16.16 33.83
N ASP A 457 -4.65 16.40 34.74
CA ASP A 457 -4.57 17.47 35.75
C ASP A 457 -3.31 17.31 36.63
N ARG A 458 -3.04 16.09 37.13
CA ARG A 458 -1.84 15.81 37.93
C ARG A 458 -0.53 15.98 37.16
N MET A 459 -0.52 15.69 35.87
CA MET A 459 0.64 15.90 35.00
C MET A 459 0.84 17.39 34.71
N MET A 460 -0.24 18.16 34.55
CA MET A 460 -0.19 19.62 34.40
C MET A 460 0.37 20.32 35.64
N ASP A 461 0.10 19.78 36.83
CA ASP A 461 0.63 20.28 38.10
C ASP A 461 2.11 19.90 38.34
N SER A 462 2.71 19.10 37.45
CA SER A 462 4.10 18.67 37.58
C SER A 462 5.09 19.84 37.45
N GLU A 463 6.08 19.88 38.34
CA GLU A 463 7.23 20.80 38.24
C GLU A 463 8.08 20.52 36.99
N ASN A 464 8.04 19.30 36.45
CA ASN A 464 8.74 18.95 35.22
C ASN A 464 8.00 19.50 33.99
N THR A 465 8.68 20.36 33.23
CA THR A 465 8.13 21.02 32.04
C THR A 465 7.70 20.06 30.93
N GLY A 466 8.37 18.91 30.78
CA GLY A 466 8.00 17.87 29.81
C GLY A 466 6.72 17.15 30.21
N ILE A 467 6.60 16.78 31.49
CA ILE A 467 5.39 16.14 32.04
C ILE A 467 4.20 17.10 31.97
N ARG A 468 4.41 18.38 32.27
CA ARG A 468 3.38 19.41 32.15
C ARG A 468 2.86 19.56 30.73
N LYS A 469 3.75 19.64 29.74
CA LYS A 469 3.37 19.68 28.31
C LYS A 469 2.57 18.45 27.91
N LEU A 470 2.97 17.26 28.39
CA LEU A 470 2.23 16.03 28.15
C LEU A 470 0.83 16.10 28.78
N GLY A 471 0.71 16.54 30.04
CA GLY A 471 -0.57 16.75 30.71
C GLY A 471 -1.50 17.71 29.95
N THR A 472 -0.98 18.85 29.49
CA THR A 472 -1.76 19.80 28.66
C THR A 472 -2.21 19.18 27.34
N HIS A 473 -1.35 18.37 26.71
CA HIS A 473 -1.72 17.64 25.51
C HIS A 473 -2.81 16.60 25.77
N LEU A 474 -2.69 15.79 26.83
CA LEU A 474 -3.71 14.82 27.26
C LEU A 474 -5.06 15.50 27.49
N LYS A 475 -5.07 16.61 28.23
CA LYS A 475 -6.27 17.41 28.47
C LYS A 475 -6.90 17.90 27.17
N SER A 476 -6.09 18.26 26.18
CA SER A 476 -6.58 18.69 24.88
C SER A 476 -7.23 17.59 24.06
N LEU A 477 -7.01 16.31 24.40
CA LEU A 477 -7.63 15.15 23.76
C LEU A 477 -8.91 14.70 24.48
N GLU A 478 -9.14 15.16 25.72
CA GLU A 478 -10.33 14.83 26.49
C GLU A 478 -11.61 15.26 25.74
N GLY A 479 -12.53 14.33 25.51
CA GLY A 479 -13.78 14.59 24.79
C GLY A 479 -13.65 14.66 23.27
N LYS A 480 -12.45 14.55 22.70
CA LYS A 480 -12.25 14.46 21.25
C LYS A 480 -12.36 13.01 20.80
N ASN A 481 -13.02 12.77 19.68
CA ASN A 481 -13.06 11.46 19.06
C ASN A 481 -11.77 11.22 18.25
N ILE A 482 -10.68 10.86 18.93
CA ILE A 482 -9.37 10.65 18.26
C ILE A 482 -9.30 9.31 17.51
N CYS A 483 -10.23 8.39 17.80
CA CYS A 483 -10.37 7.12 17.11
C CYS A 483 -11.10 7.26 15.76
N ILE A 484 -11.95 8.29 15.60
CA ILE A 484 -12.70 8.55 14.36
C ILE A 484 -12.28 9.91 13.81
N GLN A 485 -11.24 9.90 12.98
CA GLN A 485 -10.87 11.06 12.15
C GLN A 485 -11.72 11.05 10.89
N ASP A 486 -12.72 11.93 10.80
CA ASP A 486 -13.68 11.81 9.71
C ASP A 486 -14.43 13.08 9.30
N LEU A 487 -14.42 13.39 8.00
CA LEU A 487 -15.19 14.48 7.40
C LEU A 487 -16.67 14.13 7.22
N GLY A 488 -17.10 12.90 7.50
CA GLY A 488 -18.49 12.48 7.33
C GLY A 488 -18.80 12.08 5.88
N THR A 489 -18.44 12.91 4.92
CA THR A 489 -18.65 12.66 3.48
C THR A 489 -17.59 13.38 2.67
N VAL A 490 -17.31 12.88 1.46
CA VAL A 490 -16.30 13.49 0.59
C VAL A 490 -16.74 14.90 0.15
N VAL A 491 -18.05 15.17 0.09
CA VAL A 491 -18.63 16.49 -0.22
C VAL A 491 -18.66 17.47 0.96
N ASN A 492 -17.96 17.19 2.06
CA ASN A 492 -17.87 18.13 3.18
C ASN A 492 -17.18 19.42 2.71
N PRO A 493 -17.75 20.62 2.94
CA PRO A 493 -17.14 21.91 2.57
C PRO A 493 -15.73 22.14 3.11
N LYS A 494 -15.38 21.47 4.22
CA LYS A 494 -14.04 21.49 4.81
C LYS A 494 -13.05 20.53 4.14
N ASN A 495 -13.46 19.74 3.15
CA ASN A 495 -12.58 18.82 2.43
C ASN A 495 -11.77 19.58 1.37
N PRO A 496 -10.49 19.89 1.60
CA PRO A 496 -9.68 20.66 0.66
C PRO A 496 -9.22 19.84 -0.54
N VAL A 497 -9.65 18.59 -0.72
CA VAL A 497 -9.18 17.71 -1.81
C VAL A 497 -10.32 16.95 -2.47
N ILE A 498 -11.56 17.41 -2.31
CA ILE A 498 -12.78 16.80 -2.88
C ILE A 498 -12.63 16.43 -4.37
N TRP A 499 -11.99 17.28 -5.17
CA TRP A 499 -11.80 17.09 -6.60
C TRP A 499 -10.88 15.91 -6.95
N ASN A 500 -10.08 15.42 -6.01
CA ASN A 500 -9.23 14.24 -6.22
C ASN A 500 -10.04 12.95 -6.33
N TYR A 501 -11.32 12.96 -5.92
CA TYR A 501 -12.13 11.75 -5.78
C TYR A 501 -13.35 11.73 -6.69
N MET A 502 -13.56 12.75 -7.52
CA MET A 502 -14.79 12.92 -8.29
C MET A 502 -14.51 13.32 -9.73
N ALA A 503 -15.39 12.90 -10.63
CA ALA A 503 -15.40 13.29 -12.03
C ALA A 503 -16.78 13.80 -12.43
N ASP A 504 -16.83 14.88 -13.23
CA ASP A 504 -18.05 15.38 -13.85
C ASP A 504 -18.64 14.33 -14.81
N ILE A 505 -19.92 13.99 -14.64
CA ILE A 505 -20.57 12.94 -15.43
C ILE A 505 -20.80 13.37 -16.88
N GLU A 506 -21.06 14.65 -17.15
CA GLU A 506 -21.38 15.15 -18.49
C GLU A 506 -20.18 14.98 -19.44
N GLY A 507 -18.97 15.22 -18.91
CA GLY A 507 -17.71 15.04 -19.64
C GLY A 507 -17.18 13.60 -19.63
N SER A 508 -17.74 12.70 -18.82
CA SER A 508 -17.18 11.36 -18.62
C SER A 508 -17.56 10.40 -19.73
N ARG A 509 -16.55 9.86 -20.43
CA ARG A 509 -16.74 8.73 -21.37
C ARG A 509 -17.10 7.45 -20.62
N PHE A 510 -16.54 7.27 -19.43
CA PHE A 510 -16.87 6.12 -18.58
C PHE A 510 -18.35 6.11 -18.23
N TYR A 511 -18.89 7.25 -17.77
CA TYR A 511 -20.29 7.33 -17.38
C TYR A 511 -21.22 6.98 -18.55
N ARG A 512 -21.07 7.69 -19.68
CA ARG A 512 -21.92 7.52 -20.87
C ARG A 512 -21.89 6.13 -21.49
N TRP A 513 -20.73 5.46 -21.50
CA TRP A 513 -20.61 4.16 -22.16
C TRP A 513 -20.85 2.98 -21.23
N PHE A 514 -20.55 3.16 -19.94
CA PHE A 514 -20.47 2.05 -19.02
C PHE A 514 -21.27 2.22 -17.74
N ALA A 515 -21.50 3.42 -17.21
CA ALA A 515 -22.11 3.58 -15.88
C ALA A 515 -23.58 4.05 -15.89
N GLU A 516 -24.03 4.67 -16.98
CA GLU A 516 -25.42 5.06 -17.18
C GLU A 516 -26.31 3.80 -17.21
N LYS A 517 -27.19 3.68 -16.21
CA LYS A 517 -27.97 2.46 -15.92
C LYS A 517 -29.20 2.30 -16.80
#